data_AF-A0A1W9PQC4-F1
#
_entry.id   AF-A0A1W9PQC4-F1
#
_cell.length_a   1.000
_cell.length_b   1.000
_cell.length_c   1.000
_cell.angle_alpha   90.00
_cell.angle_beta   90.00
_cell.angle_gamma   90.00
#
_symmetry.space_group_name_H-M   'P 1'
#
loop_
_entity.id
_entity.type
_entity.pdbx_description
1 polymer ?
#
loop_
_entity_poly.entity_id
_entity_poly.type
_entity_poly.pdbx_seq_one_letter_code
_entity_poly.pdbx_strand_id
1 'polypeptide(L)'
;MRSADEVFNFENWEDFYYGGTSNILQQPEFSDHHRLEALMEVRLEALMEVLEDRRTILQVLSRSSKEGKVTVTIGEENKLEKMRSCSVISTVYRVGNMRGVLGVIGPTRMHYAKIVPLVGYMSSMLSEILNN
;
A
#
# COMPACT_ATOMS: atom_id res chain seq x y z
N MET A 1 19.03 -26.60 5.17
CA MET A 1 19.13 -25.12 5.16
C MET A 1 18.88 -24.68 3.73
N ARG A 2 17.61 -24.49 3.34
CA ARG A 2 17.25 -24.07 1.97
C ARG A 2 17.30 -22.55 1.90
N SER A 3 17.98 -22.03 0.88
CA SER A 3 18.35 -20.62 0.74
C SER A 3 17.11 -19.73 0.67
N ALA A 4 17.22 -18.52 1.23
CA ALA A 4 16.17 -17.50 1.20
C ALA A 4 15.81 -17.02 -0.22
N ASP A 5 16.60 -17.42 -1.22
CA ASP A 5 16.45 -17.03 -2.62
C ASP A 5 15.30 -17.74 -3.35
N GLU A 6 14.87 -18.93 -2.89
CA GLU A 6 13.74 -19.66 -3.51
C GLU A 6 12.36 -19.17 -3.03
N VAL A 7 12.30 -18.30 -2.01
CA VAL A 7 11.03 -17.81 -1.43
C VAL A 7 10.43 -16.66 -2.24
N PHE A 8 11.16 -16.14 -3.22
CA PHE A 8 10.75 -15.01 -4.06
C PHE A 8 10.67 -15.39 -5.54
N ASN A 9 10.01 -16.50 -5.90
CA ASN A 9 9.62 -16.69 -7.29
C ASN A 9 8.30 -15.94 -7.57
N PHE A 10 8.41 -14.63 -7.85
CA PHE A 10 7.31 -13.75 -8.26
C PHE A 10 6.99 -13.89 -9.76
N GLU A 11 6.92 -15.13 -10.27
CA GLU A 11 6.55 -15.42 -11.67
C GLU A 11 5.04 -15.60 -11.87
N ASN A 12 4.24 -15.70 -10.80
CA ASN A 12 2.78 -15.77 -10.92
C ASN A 12 2.14 -14.42 -10.56
N TRP A 13 1.73 -13.71 -11.60
CA TRP A 13 1.16 -12.36 -11.59
C TRP A 13 -0.38 -12.30 -11.47
N GLU A 14 -1.03 -13.41 -11.13
CA GLU A 14 -2.51 -13.52 -11.07
C GLU A 14 -3.14 -13.08 -9.73
N ASP A 15 -2.35 -12.86 -8.67
CA ASP A 15 -2.89 -12.64 -7.31
C ASP A 15 -2.90 -11.16 -6.83
N PHE A 16 -2.67 -10.18 -7.72
CA PHE A 16 -2.63 -8.76 -7.37
C PHE A 16 -3.96 -8.04 -7.68
N TYR A 17 -4.76 -7.79 -6.63
CA TYR A 17 -6.04 -7.07 -6.72
C TYR A 17 -5.88 -5.60 -6.30
N TYR A 18 -6.29 -4.68 -7.17
CA TYR A 18 -6.17 -3.23 -6.97
C TYR A 18 -7.50 -2.51 -7.27
N GLY A 19 -7.96 -1.65 -6.36
CA GLY A 19 -9.22 -0.90 -6.49
C GLY A 19 -9.26 0.36 -5.61
N GLY A 20 -10.07 1.35 -6.00
CA GLY A 20 -10.26 2.61 -5.25
C GLY A 20 -9.56 3.86 -5.80
N THR A 21 -8.93 3.77 -6.98
CA THR A 21 -8.23 4.87 -7.67
C THR A 21 -9.06 6.14 -7.80
N SER A 22 -10.34 6.01 -8.17
CA SER A 22 -11.26 7.13 -8.35
C SER A 22 -11.48 7.95 -7.07
N ASN A 23 -11.29 7.36 -5.88
CA ASN A 23 -11.50 8.04 -4.61
C ASN A 23 -10.27 8.87 -4.16
N ILE A 24 -9.07 8.51 -4.64
CA ILE A 24 -7.82 9.23 -4.34
C ILE A 24 -7.80 10.59 -5.06
N LEU A 25 -8.33 10.64 -6.30
CA LEU A 25 -8.38 11.85 -7.12
C LEU A 25 -9.26 12.97 -6.54
N GLN A 26 -10.18 12.64 -5.63
CA GLN A 26 -11.11 13.59 -5.01
C GLN A 26 -10.58 14.21 -3.70
N GLN A 27 -9.37 13.85 -3.26
CA GLN A 27 -8.83 14.34 -2.00
C GLN A 27 -8.28 15.76 -2.16
N PRO A 28 -8.35 16.63 -1.13
CA PRO A 28 -7.89 18.02 -1.20
C PRO A 28 -6.44 18.14 -1.67
N GLU A 29 -5.59 17.16 -1.35
CA GLU A 29 -4.21 17.11 -1.81
C GLU A 29 -4.04 17.02 -3.34
N PHE A 30 -5.09 16.56 -4.05
CA PHE A 30 -5.15 16.37 -5.50
C PHE A 30 -6.28 17.17 -6.19
N SER A 31 -7.10 17.92 -5.43
CA SER A 31 -8.23 18.72 -5.94
C SER A 31 -8.14 20.21 -5.61
N ASP A 32 -7.17 20.63 -4.80
CA ASP A 32 -7.03 22.02 -4.34
C ASP A 32 -6.35 22.90 -5.39
N HIS A 33 -7.16 23.72 -6.09
CA HIS A 33 -6.74 24.60 -7.19
C HIS A 33 -5.86 25.77 -6.73
N HIS A 34 -5.68 25.99 -5.41
CA HIS A 34 -4.85 27.06 -4.87
C HIS A 34 -3.42 26.64 -4.53
N ARG A 35 -3.08 25.36 -4.64
CA ARG A 35 -1.68 24.90 -4.63
C ARG A 35 -1.14 25.01 -6.04
N LEU A 36 -0.24 25.99 -6.25
CA LEU A 36 0.63 26.17 -7.43
C LEU A 36 0.45 25.06 -8.46
N GLU A 37 -0.29 25.30 -9.54
CA GLU A 37 -0.77 24.29 -10.50
C GLU A 37 0.33 23.27 -10.89
N ALA A 38 1.56 23.73 -11.05
CA ALA A 38 2.74 22.89 -11.32
C ALA A 38 3.05 21.85 -10.22
N LEU A 39 2.88 22.17 -8.93
CA LEU A 39 3.05 21.21 -7.84
C LEU A 39 1.92 20.18 -7.79
N MET A 40 0.74 20.51 -8.29
CA MET A 40 -0.39 19.58 -8.37
C MET A 40 -0.17 18.57 -9.49
N GLU A 41 0.24 19.04 -10.68
CA GLU A 41 0.59 18.17 -11.81
C GLU A 41 1.66 17.15 -11.42
N VAL A 42 2.77 17.60 -10.83
CA VAL A 42 3.88 16.73 -10.40
C VAL A 42 3.44 15.67 -9.38
N ARG A 43 2.51 16.00 -8.47
CA ARG A 43 2.02 15.04 -7.46
C ARG A 43 1.05 14.02 -8.05
N LEU A 44 0.23 14.43 -9.01
CA LEU A 44 -0.70 13.55 -9.70
C LEU A 44 0.05 12.60 -10.63
N GLU A 45 1.02 13.10 -11.39
CA GLU A 45 1.90 12.31 -12.24
C GLU A 45 2.68 11.27 -11.43
N ALA A 46 3.29 11.68 -10.31
CA ALA A 46 4.02 10.76 -9.44
C ALA A 46 3.13 9.66 -8.85
N LEU A 47 1.87 9.99 -8.52
CA LEU A 47 0.89 8.99 -8.08
C LEU A 47 0.55 8.05 -9.24
N MET A 48 0.17 8.58 -10.41
CA MET A 48 -0.19 7.75 -11.57
C MET A 48 0.94 6.81 -11.96
N GLU A 49 2.19 7.28 -11.95
CA GLU A 49 3.36 6.46 -12.25
C GLU A 49 3.55 5.32 -11.24
N VAL A 50 3.32 5.57 -9.95
CA VAL A 50 3.30 4.52 -8.92
C VAL A 50 2.17 3.53 -9.18
N LEU A 51 1.01 4.00 -9.59
CA LEU A 51 -0.16 3.14 -9.83
C LEU A 51 -0.03 2.28 -11.08
N GLU A 52 0.67 2.78 -12.10
CA GLU A 52 0.98 2.06 -13.33
C GLU A 52 2.11 1.03 -13.11
N ASP A 53 3.06 1.31 -12.21
CA ASP A 53 4.14 0.39 -11.86
C ASP A 53 3.80 -0.51 -10.65
N ARG A 54 3.28 -1.69 -10.94
CA ARG A 54 2.97 -2.73 -9.94
C ARG A 54 4.20 -3.14 -9.11
N ARG A 55 5.41 -3.09 -9.67
CA ARG A 55 6.63 -3.43 -8.93
C ARG A 55 6.90 -2.40 -7.83
N THR A 56 6.68 -1.13 -8.15
CA THR A 56 6.76 -0.03 -7.18
C THR A 56 5.74 -0.21 -6.05
N ILE A 57 4.50 -0.59 -6.35
CA ILE A 57 3.48 -0.87 -5.32
C ILE A 57 3.92 -2.00 -4.38
N LEU A 58 4.45 -3.10 -4.92
CA LEU A 58 4.92 -4.23 -4.11
C LEU A 58 6.12 -3.84 -3.22
N GLN A 59 7.05 -3.04 -3.74
CA GLN A 59 8.17 -2.51 -2.95
C GLN A 59 7.71 -1.59 -1.81
N VAL A 60 6.63 -0.84 -2.03
CA VAL A 60 6.03 0.02 -1.02
C VAL A 60 5.33 -0.80 0.07
N LEU A 61 4.57 -1.82 -0.31
CA LEU A 61 3.75 -2.62 0.60
C LEU A 61 4.56 -3.63 1.43
N SER A 62 5.65 -4.18 0.88
CA SER A 62 6.51 -5.21 1.49
C SER A 62 7.28 -4.78 2.76
N ARG A 63 7.06 -3.57 3.26
CA ARG A 63 7.69 -3.07 4.50
C ARG A 63 7.20 -3.75 5.78
N SER A 64 6.01 -4.35 5.74
CA SER A 64 5.46 -5.04 6.91
C SER A 64 6.11 -6.41 7.08
N SER A 65 6.69 -6.66 8.26
CA SER A 65 7.45 -7.90 8.52
C SER A 65 6.75 -8.87 9.47
N LYS A 66 5.68 -8.46 10.17
CA LYS A 66 5.00 -9.27 11.20
C LYS A 66 3.50 -9.40 10.91
N GLU A 67 3.00 -10.61 11.02
CA GLU A 67 1.57 -10.93 10.93
C GLU A 67 0.79 -10.20 12.03
N GLY A 68 -0.38 -9.66 11.69
CA GLY A 68 -1.26 -8.95 12.61
C GLY A 68 -0.73 -7.60 13.12
N LYS A 69 0.48 -7.18 12.73
CA LYS A 69 1.02 -5.86 13.05
C LYS A 69 0.88 -4.93 11.84
N VAL A 70 0.10 -3.88 12.02
CA VAL A 70 -0.04 -2.82 11.03
C VAL A 70 1.19 -1.90 11.07
N THR A 71 1.76 -1.66 9.90
CA THR A 71 2.83 -0.67 9.66
C THR A 71 2.21 0.53 8.97
N VAL A 72 2.62 1.73 9.38
CA VAL A 72 2.21 3.00 8.77
C VAL A 72 3.46 3.76 8.39
N THR A 73 3.52 4.28 7.16
CA THR A 73 4.53 5.24 6.72
C THR A 73 3.86 6.45 6.11
N ILE A 74 4.30 7.64 6.51
CA ILE A 74 3.65 8.92 6.17
C ILE A 74 4.65 9.83 5.43
N GLY A 75 4.31 10.17 4.19
CA GLY A 75 5.02 11.16 3.38
C GLY A 75 6.53 10.92 3.34
N GLU A 76 7.29 11.80 4.00
CA GLU A 76 8.76 11.80 4.03
C GLU A 76 9.38 10.50 4.60
N GLU A 77 8.61 9.69 5.32
CA GLU A 77 9.04 8.35 5.78
C GLU A 77 9.11 7.32 4.64
N ASN A 78 8.54 7.65 3.48
CA ASN A 78 8.59 6.82 2.30
C ASN A 78 9.95 6.96 1.61
N LYS A 79 10.75 5.87 1.63
CA LYS A 79 12.00 5.74 0.86
C LYS A 79 11.89 6.08 -0.64
N LEU A 80 10.73 5.87 -1.26
CA LEU A 80 10.51 6.25 -2.65
C LEU A 80 10.01 7.68 -2.70
N GLU A 81 10.71 8.53 -3.44
CA GLU A 81 10.40 9.96 -3.53
C GLU A 81 8.99 10.22 -4.06
N LYS A 82 8.56 9.44 -5.06
CA LYS A 82 7.21 9.47 -5.64
C LYS A 82 6.10 9.19 -4.63
N MET A 83 6.43 8.54 -3.50
CA MET A 83 5.50 8.24 -2.42
C MET A 83 5.49 9.29 -1.30
N ARG A 84 6.34 10.33 -1.34
CA ARG A 84 6.37 11.37 -0.29
C ARG A 84 5.08 12.20 -0.21
N SER A 85 4.26 12.17 -1.25
CA SER A 85 2.94 12.78 -1.28
C SER A 85 1.83 11.93 -0.64
N CYS A 86 2.14 10.66 -0.32
CA CYS A 86 1.19 9.63 0.09
C CYS A 86 1.52 9.07 1.47
N SER A 87 0.57 8.33 2.02
CA SER A 87 0.74 7.49 3.19
C SER A 87 0.36 6.06 2.87
N VAL A 88 1.07 5.13 3.50
CA VAL A 88 0.98 3.70 3.23
C VAL A 88 0.71 3.02 4.55
N ILE A 89 -0.39 2.28 4.61
CA ILE A 89 -0.76 1.45 5.74
C ILE A 89 -0.73 0.02 5.24
N SER A 90 0.10 -0.85 5.81
CA SER A 90 0.16 -2.25 5.39
C SER A 90 0.24 -3.23 6.56
N THR A 91 -0.11 -4.48 6.31
CA THR A 91 -0.06 -5.60 7.26
C THR A 91 0.14 -6.90 6.50
N VAL A 92 0.64 -7.92 7.18
CA VAL A 92 0.83 -9.26 6.62
C VAL A 92 -0.30 -10.19 7.07
N TYR A 93 -0.88 -10.93 6.13
CA TYR A 93 -1.82 -12.03 6.38
C TYR A 93 -1.22 -13.35 5.91
N ARG A 94 -1.76 -14.48 6.38
CA ARG A 94 -1.21 -15.82 6.08
C ARG A 94 -2.25 -16.73 5.43
N VAL A 95 -1.82 -17.45 4.39
CA VAL A 95 -2.62 -18.45 3.65
C VAL A 95 -1.81 -19.73 3.53
N GLY A 96 -2.20 -20.77 4.26
CA GLY A 96 -1.39 -21.98 4.47
C GLY A 96 0.01 -21.65 4.99
N ASN A 97 1.02 -21.88 4.17
CA ASN A 97 2.43 -21.54 4.46
C ASN A 97 2.90 -20.27 3.73
N MET A 98 2.01 -19.59 3.00
CA MET A 98 2.30 -18.38 2.23
C MET A 98 1.95 -17.13 3.05
N ARG A 99 2.74 -16.06 2.85
CA ARG A 99 2.46 -14.73 3.41
C ARG A 99 1.98 -13.81 2.30
N GLY A 100 0.85 -13.15 2.51
CA GLY A 100 0.33 -12.09 1.66
C GLY A 100 0.43 -10.73 2.36
N VAL A 101 0.40 -9.65 1.59
CA VAL A 101 0.40 -8.29 2.12
C VAL A 101 -0.91 -7.60 1.76
N LEU A 102 -1.58 -7.06 2.77
CA LEU A 102 -2.72 -6.18 2.61
C LEU A 102 -2.27 -4.75 2.91
N GLY A 103 -2.67 -3.78 2.10
CA GLY A 103 -2.41 -2.39 2.43
C GLY A 103 -3.29 -1.37 1.71
N VAL A 104 -3.28 -0.17 2.25
CA VAL A 104 -4.00 1.01 1.79
C VAL A 104 -2.98 2.08 1.48
N ILE A 105 -3.10 2.68 0.29
CA ILE A 105 -2.35 3.86 -0.12
C ILE A 105 -3.34 5.02 -0.20
N GLY A 106 -3.00 6.14 0.43
CA GLY A 106 -3.86 7.31 0.46
C GLY A 106 -3.10 8.61 0.68
N PRO A 107 -3.80 9.76 0.77
CA PRO A 107 -3.17 11.04 1.09
C PRO A 107 -2.56 11.03 2.49
N THR A 108 -1.65 11.98 2.76
CA THR A 108 -1.01 12.12 4.07
C THR A 108 -1.98 12.50 5.19
N ARG A 109 -3.10 13.16 4.86
CA ARG A 109 -4.18 13.46 5.80
C ARG A 109 -5.37 12.54 5.56
N MET A 110 -5.37 11.39 6.22
CA MET A 110 -6.50 10.44 6.23
C MET A 110 -6.96 10.12 7.65
N HIS A 111 -8.10 9.45 7.78
CA HIS A 111 -8.64 9.02 9.08
C HIS A 111 -7.92 7.79 9.63
N TYR A 112 -6.67 7.94 10.08
CA TYR A 112 -5.83 6.83 10.59
C TYR A 112 -6.49 6.03 11.70
N ALA A 113 -7.19 6.70 12.62
CA ALA A 113 -7.92 6.05 13.71
C ALA A 113 -9.00 5.06 13.25
N LYS A 114 -9.50 5.21 12.01
CA LYS A 114 -10.46 4.29 11.39
C LYS A 114 -9.75 3.25 10.52
N ILE A 115 -8.77 3.67 9.73
CA ILE A 115 -8.15 2.81 8.70
C ILE A 115 -7.21 1.78 9.33
N VAL A 116 -6.40 2.16 10.33
CA VAL A 116 -5.47 1.25 11.00
C VAL A 116 -6.18 0.05 11.63
N PRO A 117 -7.21 0.19 12.48
CA PRO A 117 -7.90 -0.97 13.04
C PRO A 117 -8.65 -1.77 11.98
N LEU A 118 -9.20 -1.12 10.95
CA LEU A 118 -9.88 -1.81 9.84
C LEU A 118 -8.92 -2.74 9.09
N VAL A 119 -7.74 -2.23 8.71
CA VAL A 119 -6.72 -3.01 8.00
C VAL A 119 -6.23 -4.18 8.84
N GLY A 120 -6.00 -3.97 10.14
CA GLY A 120 -5.66 -5.05 11.07
C GLY A 120 -6.73 -6.13 11.15
N TYR A 121 -8.00 -5.74 11.30
CA TYR A 121 -9.13 -6.66 11.33
C TYR A 121 -9.27 -7.47 10.03
N MET A 122 -9.18 -6.81 8.88
CA MET A 122 -9.24 -7.47 7.56
C MET A 122 -8.11 -8.49 7.38
N SER A 123 -6.90 -8.17 7.85
CA SER A 123 -5.76 -9.10 7.82
C SER A 123 -6.01 -10.37 8.63
N SER A 124 -6.58 -10.24 9.83
CA SER A 124 -6.96 -11.37 10.66
C SER A 124 -8.07 -12.20 10.01
N MET A 125 -9.11 -11.54 9.49
CA MET A 125 -10.21 -12.20 8.79
C MET A 125 -9.75 -12.97 7.54
N LEU A 126 -8.90 -12.36 6.70
CA LEU A 126 -8.34 -13.03 5.53
C LEU A 126 -7.50 -14.25 5.94
N SER A 127 -6.72 -14.13 7.02
CA SER A 127 -5.94 -15.25 7.54
C SER A 127 -6.83 -16.37 8.07
N GLU A 128 -8.02 -16.07 8.60
CA GLU A 128 -8.96 -17.07 9.08
C GLU A 128 -9.69 -17.78 7.93
N ILE A 129 -10.24 -17.02 6.99
CA ILE A 129 -11.03 -17.55 5.87
C ILE A 129 -10.16 -18.39 4.92
N LEU A 130 -8.92 -17.96 4.67
CA LEU A 130 -8.05 -18.60 3.67
C LEU A 130 -7.15 -19.69 4.26
N ASN A 131 -7.15 -19.89 5.58
CA ASN A 131 -6.48 -21.03 6.23
C ASN A 131 -7.41 -22.21 6.50
N ASN A 132 -8.66 -22.14 6.02
CA ASN A 132 -9.67 -23.16 6.24
C ASN A 132 -9.73 -24.14 5.06
#